data_AF-A0A2E2MQ24-F1
#
_entry.id   AF-A0A2E2MQ24-F1
#
_cell.length_a   1.000
_cell.length_b   1.000
_cell.length_c   1.000
_cell.angle_alpha   90.00
_cell.angle_beta   90.00
_cell.angle_gamma   90.00
#
_symmetry.space_group_name_H-M   'P 1'
#
loop_
_entity.id
_entity.type
_entity.pdbx_description
1 polymer ?
#
loop_
_entity_poly.entity_id
_entity_poly.type
_entity_poly.pdbx_seq_one_letter_code
_entity_poly.pdbx_strand_id
1 'polypeptide(L)'
;MATDSVDPELATRLQELGREPGGSVKVEEIAEVVEAILTTMQGDLSAVDVRLYEELESLSRFITEAKTDIAALRPDEVKDEFLPKAADELDAIVEATAEATNSIMDAVGEVEEVMSKLKGKNAERLMDATTKIYEACGFQDITGQRITKVVGALQHIEEKVDALLNAFGDEIAKYKAANPKMEEAPVEEAIPADEDLLHGPQKKEAAMSQADIDALLNSFD
;
A
#
# COMPACT_ATOMS: atom_id res chain seq x y z
N MET A 1 -37.74 -27.60 -2.43
CA MET A 1 -38.07 -27.54 -0.99
C MET A 1 -38.62 -26.15 -0.70
N ALA A 2 -39.93 -25.96 -0.89
CA ALA A 2 -40.61 -24.67 -0.71
C ALA A 2 -42.10 -24.93 -0.43
N THR A 3 -42.37 -25.68 0.66
CA THR A 3 -43.74 -26.06 1.06
C THR A 3 -43.93 -25.87 2.56
N ASP A 4 -43.44 -24.76 3.11
CA ASP A 4 -43.48 -24.50 4.56
C ASP A 4 -44.05 -23.12 4.94
N SER A 5 -44.89 -22.52 4.09
CA SER A 5 -45.54 -21.24 4.42
C SER A 5 -47.03 -21.18 4.04
N VAL A 6 -47.72 -22.32 4.04
CA VAL A 6 -49.18 -22.27 4.11
C VAL A 6 -49.53 -22.13 5.59
N ASP A 7 -50.16 -21.01 5.94
CA ASP A 7 -50.72 -20.79 7.27
C ASP A 7 -51.48 -22.07 7.72
N PRO A 8 -51.14 -22.68 8.87
CA PRO A 8 -51.78 -23.90 9.36
C PRO A 8 -53.31 -23.79 9.44
N GLU A 9 -53.81 -22.59 9.68
CA GLU A 9 -55.24 -22.29 9.72
C GLU A 9 -55.88 -22.37 8.32
N LEU A 10 -55.18 -21.86 7.30
CA LEU A 10 -55.61 -21.93 5.90
C LEU A 10 -55.57 -23.37 5.36
N ALA A 11 -54.54 -24.14 5.72
CA ALA A 11 -54.44 -25.55 5.34
C ALA A 11 -55.58 -26.39 5.96
N THR A 12 -55.94 -26.09 7.21
CA THR A 12 -57.07 -26.74 7.90
C THR A 12 -58.40 -26.38 7.22
N ARG A 13 -58.61 -25.10 6.87
CA ARG A 13 -59.85 -24.62 6.23
C ARG A 13 -60.03 -25.15 4.81
N LEU A 14 -58.95 -25.29 4.04
CA LEU A 14 -58.96 -25.96 2.72
C LEU A 14 -59.29 -27.46 2.83
N GLN A 15 -58.81 -28.12 3.90
CA GLN A 15 -59.09 -29.54 4.14
C GLN A 15 -60.55 -29.79 4.59
N GLU A 16 -61.16 -28.83 5.28
CA GLU A 16 -62.58 -28.83 5.64
C GLU A 16 -63.48 -28.63 4.41
N LEU A 17 -63.15 -27.68 3.53
CA LEU A 17 -63.87 -27.45 2.27
C LEU A 17 -63.80 -28.65 1.32
N GLY A 18 -62.69 -29.40 1.31
CA GLY A 18 -62.52 -30.60 0.49
C GLY A 18 -63.21 -31.86 1.02
N ARG A 19 -63.82 -31.81 2.22
CA ARG A 19 -64.43 -32.98 2.89
C ARG A 19 -65.90 -33.20 2.56
N GLU A 20 -66.58 -32.29 1.88
CA GLU A 20 -67.97 -32.47 1.45
C GLU A 20 -68.05 -33.22 0.11
N PRO A 21 -68.48 -34.51 0.08
CA PRO A 21 -68.60 -35.25 -1.16
C PRO A 21 -69.87 -34.82 -1.89
N GLY A 22 -69.72 -33.98 -2.91
CA GLY A 22 -70.82 -33.55 -3.81
C GLY A 22 -71.41 -32.16 -3.54
N GLY A 23 -70.80 -31.37 -2.66
CA GLY A 23 -71.19 -29.97 -2.40
C GLY A 23 -70.61 -29.00 -3.44
N SER A 24 -71.41 -28.04 -3.90
CA SER A 24 -70.92 -26.90 -4.68
C SER A 24 -70.27 -25.88 -3.74
N VAL A 25 -68.98 -25.63 -3.90
CA VAL A 25 -68.27 -24.58 -3.14
C VAL A 25 -68.81 -23.21 -3.53
N LYS A 26 -69.16 -22.40 -2.53
CA LYS A 26 -69.66 -21.05 -2.77
C LYS A 26 -68.53 -20.14 -3.24
N VAL A 27 -68.83 -19.23 -4.16
CA VAL A 27 -67.82 -18.31 -4.72
C VAL A 27 -67.25 -17.41 -3.62
N GLU A 28 -68.05 -17.10 -2.61
CA GLU A 28 -67.68 -16.34 -1.43
C GLU A 28 -66.59 -17.05 -0.59
N GLU A 29 -66.67 -18.38 -0.44
CA GLU A 29 -65.67 -19.17 0.31
C GLU A 29 -64.33 -19.24 -0.45
N ILE A 30 -64.38 -19.27 -1.78
CA ILE A 30 -63.18 -19.19 -2.62
C ILE A 30 -62.55 -17.79 -2.49
N ALA A 31 -63.36 -16.74 -2.46
CA ALA A 31 -62.87 -15.37 -2.29
C ALA A 31 -62.15 -15.17 -0.96
N GLU A 32 -62.69 -15.69 0.15
CA GLU A 32 -62.06 -15.63 1.47
C GLU A 32 -60.68 -16.32 1.50
N VAL A 33 -60.56 -17.50 0.88
CA VAL A 33 -59.30 -18.25 0.81
C VAL A 33 -58.26 -17.51 -0.03
N VAL A 34 -58.67 -16.95 -1.18
CA VAL A 34 -57.78 -16.16 -2.04
C VAL A 34 -57.33 -14.88 -1.34
N GLU A 35 -58.22 -14.21 -0.61
CA GLU A 35 -57.89 -13.01 0.17
C GLU A 35 -56.89 -13.32 1.30
N ALA A 36 -57.06 -14.44 2.00
CA ALA A 36 -56.11 -14.90 3.01
C ALA A 36 -54.73 -15.21 2.42
N ILE A 37 -54.67 -15.90 1.28
CA ILE A 37 -53.41 -16.20 0.58
C ILE A 37 -52.71 -14.91 0.14
N LEU A 38 -53.45 -13.98 -0.48
CA LEU A 38 -52.90 -12.72 -0.96
C LEU A 38 -52.36 -11.87 0.21
N THR A 39 -53.06 -11.86 1.35
CA THR A 39 -52.64 -11.13 2.56
C THR A 39 -51.35 -11.72 3.14
N THR A 40 -51.28 -13.05 3.27
CA THR A 40 -50.07 -13.74 3.78
C THR A 40 -48.89 -13.57 2.82
N MET A 41 -49.10 -13.71 1.51
CA MET A 41 -48.05 -13.49 0.50
C MET A 41 -47.57 -12.04 0.48
N GLN A 42 -48.47 -11.08 0.61
CA GLN A 42 -48.12 -9.66 0.66
C GLN A 42 -47.31 -9.33 1.93
N GLY A 43 -47.65 -9.95 3.07
CA GLY A 43 -46.87 -9.86 4.31
C GLY A 43 -45.48 -10.46 4.19
N ASP A 44 -45.34 -11.65 3.60
CA ASP A 44 -44.05 -12.33 3.44
C ASP A 44 -43.12 -11.59 2.47
N LEU A 45 -43.65 -11.09 1.34
CA LEU A 45 -42.91 -10.23 0.41
C LEU A 45 -42.43 -8.95 1.11
N SER A 46 -43.26 -8.33 1.94
CA SER A 46 -42.86 -7.13 2.69
C SER A 46 -41.75 -7.41 3.71
N ALA A 47 -41.74 -8.58 4.35
CA ALA A 47 -40.70 -8.96 5.31
C ALA A 47 -39.37 -9.27 4.61
N VAL A 48 -39.41 -9.90 3.44
CA VAL A 48 -38.22 -10.12 2.58
C VAL A 48 -37.66 -8.80 2.09
N ASP A 49 -38.52 -7.87 1.66
CA ASP A 49 -38.09 -6.54 1.22
C ASP A 49 -37.39 -5.77 2.35
N VAL A 50 -37.96 -5.76 3.56
CA VAL A 50 -37.35 -5.10 4.74
C VAL A 50 -35.97 -5.66 5.04
N ARG A 51 -35.80 -6.99 5.04
CA ARG A 51 -34.49 -7.62 5.26
C ARG A 51 -33.48 -7.24 4.18
N LEU A 52 -33.91 -7.21 2.92
CA LEU A 52 -33.03 -6.80 1.82
C LEU A 52 -32.60 -5.34 1.94
N TYR A 53 -33.50 -4.45 2.38
CA TYR A 53 -33.15 -3.06 2.68
C TYR A 53 -32.14 -2.96 3.83
N GLU A 54 -32.31 -3.73 4.91
CA GLU A 54 -31.35 -3.77 6.02
C GLU A 54 -29.95 -4.26 5.57
N GLU A 55 -29.91 -5.32 4.75
CA GLU A 55 -28.66 -5.84 4.18
C GLU A 55 -27.99 -4.82 3.25
N LEU A 56 -28.76 -4.14 2.41
CA LEU A 56 -28.24 -3.11 1.51
C LEU A 56 -27.72 -1.90 2.27
N GLU A 57 -28.41 -1.48 3.33
CA GLU A 57 -27.98 -0.39 4.21
C GLU A 57 -26.67 -0.75 4.93
N SER A 58 -26.56 -1.99 5.43
CA SER A 58 -25.34 -2.52 6.03
C SER A 58 -24.17 -2.52 5.05
N LEU A 59 -24.39 -3.00 3.82
CA LEU A 59 -23.38 -2.98 2.77
C LEU A 59 -22.97 -1.56 2.40
N SER A 60 -23.93 -0.63 2.30
CA SER A 60 -23.66 0.78 2.01
C SER A 60 -22.80 1.43 3.08
N ARG A 61 -23.10 1.17 4.37
CA ARG A 61 -22.26 1.61 5.49
C ARG A 61 -20.84 1.06 5.37
N PHE A 62 -20.71 -0.24 5.15
CA PHE A 62 -19.40 -0.89 5.01
C PHE A 62 -18.57 -0.31 3.86
N ILE A 63 -19.18 -0.06 2.70
CA ILE A 63 -18.50 0.56 1.55
C ILE A 63 -18.03 1.98 1.89
N THR A 64 -18.85 2.75 2.61
CA THR A 64 -18.52 4.13 2.99
C THR A 64 -17.36 4.19 3.99
N GLU A 65 -17.36 3.28 4.96
CA GLU A 65 -16.26 3.10 5.92
C GLU A 65 -14.98 2.70 5.19
N ALA A 66 -15.03 1.67 4.34
CA ALA A 66 -13.89 1.22 3.56
C ALA A 66 -13.32 2.32 2.64
N LYS A 67 -14.18 3.15 2.02
CA LYS A 67 -13.75 4.32 1.23
C LYS A 67 -13.03 5.36 2.09
N THR A 68 -13.50 5.57 3.31
CA THR A 68 -12.88 6.50 4.26
C THR A 68 -11.52 5.97 4.70
N ASP A 69 -11.41 4.67 4.98
CA ASP A 69 -10.14 4.02 5.34
C ASP A 69 -9.12 4.10 4.20
N ILE A 70 -9.55 3.84 2.95
CA ILE A 70 -8.68 4.01 1.76
C ILE A 70 -8.21 5.45 1.63
N ALA A 71 -9.09 6.44 1.86
CA ALA A 71 -8.72 7.84 1.81
C ALA A 71 -7.74 8.24 2.93
N ALA A 72 -7.84 7.60 4.10
CA ALA A 72 -6.94 7.80 5.23
C ALA A 72 -5.51 7.31 4.97
N LEU A 73 -5.31 6.37 4.02
CA LEU A 73 -3.97 5.96 3.58
C LEU A 73 -3.20 7.06 2.85
N ARG A 74 -3.89 8.13 2.42
CA ARG A 74 -3.36 9.23 1.61
C ARG A 74 -2.52 8.78 0.41
N PRO A 75 -3.12 8.03 -0.54
CA PRO A 75 -2.40 7.56 -1.73
C PRO A 75 -1.78 8.69 -2.55
N ASP A 76 -2.34 9.91 -2.50
CA ASP A 76 -1.79 11.09 -3.16
C ASP A 76 -0.41 11.47 -2.59
N GLU A 77 -0.24 11.40 -1.28
CA GLU A 77 1.04 11.69 -0.64
C GLU A 77 2.08 10.60 -0.91
N VAL A 78 1.64 9.33 -0.94
CA VAL A 78 2.51 8.20 -1.31
C VAL A 78 3.06 8.42 -2.71
N LYS A 79 2.22 8.86 -3.66
CA LYS A 79 2.62 9.15 -5.04
C LYS A 79 3.50 10.39 -5.16
N ASP A 80 3.08 11.50 -4.55
CA ASP A 80 3.68 12.80 -4.83
C ASP A 80 4.94 13.07 -3.99
N GLU A 81 5.11 12.37 -2.86
CA GLU A 81 6.17 12.65 -1.90
C GLU A 81 7.05 11.42 -1.62
N PHE A 82 6.46 10.31 -1.14
CA PHE A 82 7.24 9.20 -0.61
C PHE A 82 7.90 8.34 -1.67
N LEU A 83 7.17 7.95 -2.72
CA LEU A 83 7.73 7.11 -3.80
C LEU A 83 8.86 7.81 -4.57
N PRO A 84 8.73 9.09 -4.98
CA PRO A 84 9.82 9.80 -5.64
C PRO A 84 11.06 9.95 -4.76
N LYS A 85 10.89 10.33 -3.47
CA LYS A 85 12.01 10.44 -2.52
C LYS A 85 12.74 9.11 -2.33
N ALA A 86 12.00 8.01 -2.20
CA ALA A 86 12.58 6.68 -2.03
C ALA A 86 13.33 6.22 -3.30
N ALA A 87 12.79 6.48 -4.49
CA ALA A 87 13.47 6.16 -5.74
C ALA A 87 14.78 6.95 -5.88
N ASP A 88 14.72 8.25 -5.62
CA ASP A 88 15.87 9.16 -5.63
C ASP A 88 16.99 8.72 -4.67
N GLU A 89 16.63 8.33 -3.44
CA GLU A 89 17.59 7.87 -2.44
C GLU A 89 18.24 6.55 -2.86
N LEU A 90 17.47 5.63 -3.43
CA LEU A 90 18.00 4.35 -3.92
C LEU A 90 18.97 4.55 -5.10
N ASP A 91 18.69 5.48 -6.01
CA ASP A 91 19.60 5.83 -7.10
C ASP A 91 20.89 6.47 -6.57
N ALA A 92 20.78 7.38 -5.58
CA ALA A 92 21.94 7.98 -4.93
C ALA A 92 22.83 6.92 -4.24
N ILE A 93 22.22 5.91 -3.59
CA ILE A 93 22.97 4.79 -3.00
C ILE A 93 23.72 4.00 -4.07
N VAL A 94 23.10 3.72 -5.23
CA VAL A 94 23.77 3.00 -6.33
C VAL A 94 24.95 3.80 -6.86
N GLU A 95 24.79 5.11 -7.09
CA GLU A 95 25.89 5.97 -7.56
C GLU A 95 27.03 6.04 -6.54
N ALA A 96 26.72 6.36 -5.28
CA ALA A 96 27.73 6.51 -4.23
C ALA A 96 28.49 5.21 -3.96
N THR A 97 27.79 4.06 -3.97
CA THR A 97 28.45 2.76 -3.78
C THR A 97 29.31 2.36 -4.97
N ALA A 98 28.92 2.73 -6.21
CA ALA A 98 29.75 2.52 -7.39
C ALA A 98 31.01 3.41 -7.37
N GLU A 99 30.86 4.69 -7.02
CA GLU A 99 31.98 5.65 -6.93
C GLU A 99 32.99 5.24 -5.83
N ALA A 100 32.50 4.85 -4.65
CA ALA A 100 33.34 4.32 -3.59
C ALA A 100 34.07 3.04 -4.02
N THR A 101 33.39 2.13 -4.73
CA THR A 101 33.99 0.89 -5.23
C THR A 101 35.12 1.17 -6.23
N ASN A 102 34.91 2.08 -7.18
CA ASN A 102 35.96 2.49 -8.12
C ASN A 102 37.16 3.10 -7.40
N SER A 103 36.92 3.98 -6.41
CA SER A 103 37.99 4.58 -5.61
C SER A 103 38.81 3.53 -4.84
N ILE A 104 38.15 2.49 -4.31
CA ILE A 104 38.83 1.36 -3.67
C ILE A 104 39.68 0.59 -4.70
N MET A 105 39.13 0.29 -5.89
CA MET A 105 39.87 -0.41 -6.94
C MET A 105 41.10 0.37 -7.42
N ASP A 106 40.98 1.69 -7.58
CA ASP A 106 42.11 2.56 -7.96
C ASP A 106 43.21 2.55 -6.89
N ALA A 107 42.85 2.72 -5.62
CA ALA A 107 43.80 2.66 -4.51
C ALA A 107 44.49 1.28 -4.40
N VAL A 108 43.75 0.20 -4.67
CA VAL A 108 44.31 -1.15 -4.72
C VAL A 108 45.29 -1.29 -5.90
N GLY A 109 45.00 -0.68 -7.05
CA GLY A 109 45.92 -0.62 -8.19
C GLY A 109 47.24 0.09 -7.86
N GLU A 110 47.20 1.20 -7.11
CA GLU A 110 48.40 1.86 -6.60
C GLU A 110 49.22 0.94 -5.68
N VAL A 111 48.54 0.20 -4.80
CA VAL A 111 49.17 -0.80 -3.92
C VAL A 111 49.84 -1.89 -4.74
N GLU A 112 49.23 -2.37 -5.83
CA GLU A 112 49.84 -3.35 -6.74
C GLU A 112 51.11 -2.82 -7.40
N GLU A 113 51.13 -1.55 -7.82
CA GLU A 113 52.31 -0.96 -8.45
C GLU A 113 53.50 -0.94 -7.49
N VAL A 114 53.28 -0.57 -6.23
CA VAL A 114 54.32 -0.60 -5.20
C VAL A 114 54.73 -2.03 -4.88
N MET A 115 53.76 -2.93 -4.73
CA MET A 115 53.98 -4.33 -4.43
C MET A 115 54.81 -5.05 -5.50
N SER A 116 54.63 -4.70 -6.79
CA SER A 116 55.37 -5.29 -7.92
C SER A 116 56.89 -5.10 -7.80
N LYS A 117 57.33 -4.10 -7.03
CA LYS A 117 58.74 -3.77 -6.78
C LYS A 117 59.30 -4.54 -5.58
N LEU A 118 58.47 -5.24 -4.81
CA LEU A 118 58.82 -6.04 -3.63
C LEU A 118 59.02 -7.52 -4.00
N LYS A 119 59.81 -8.25 -3.21
CA LYS A 119 60.02 -9.70 -3.37
C LYS A 119 59.95 -10.44 -2.04
N GLY A 120 59.68 -11.74 -2.11
CA GLY A 120 59.63 -12.64 -0.96
C GLY A 120 58.23 -12.81 -0.38
N LYS A 121 58.13 -13.58 0.71
CA LYS A 121 56.87 -14.09 1.27
C LYS A 121 55.84 -13.00 1.64
N ASN A 122 56.30 -11.80 2.00
CA ASN A 122 55.40 -10.68 2.30
C ASN A 122 54.77 -10.08 1.04
N ALA A 123 55.47 -10.09 -0.11
CA ALA A 123 54.93 -9.62 -1.38
C ALA A 123 53.84 -10.57 -1.89
N GLU A 124 54.07 -11.89 -1.81
CA GLU A 124 53.05 -12.91 -2.12
C GLU A 124 51.79 -12.73 -1.26
N ARG A 125 51.97 -12.50 0.04
CA ARG A 125 50.84 -12.28 0.96
C ARG A 125 50.07 -10.98 0.70
N LEU A 126 50.74 -9.92 0.24
CA LEU A 126 50.05 -8.72 -0.23
C LEU A 126 49.25 -9.02 -1.51
N MET A 127 49.83 -9.77 -2.46
CA MET A 127 49.19 -10.09 -3.73
C MET A 127 47.91 -10.90 -3.54
N ASP A 128 47.94 -11.87 -2.62
CA ASP A 128 46.76 -12.63 -2.21
C ASP A 128 45.69 -11.73 -1.57
N ALA A 129 46.10 -10.74 -0.77
CA ALA A 129 45.18 -9.82 -0.11
C ALA A 129 44.52 -8.86 -1.12
N THR A 130 45.29 -8.29 -2.04
CA THR A 130 44.81 -7.45 -3.13
C THR A 130 43.82 -8.20 -4.03
N THR A 131 44.15 -9.45 -4.41
CA THR A 131 43.25 -10.30 -5.20
C THR A 131 41.90 -10.49 -4.51
N LYS A 132 41.90 -10.75 -3.20
CA LYS A 132 40.67 -10.87 -2.40
C LYS A 132 39.86 -9.58 -2.34
N ILE A 133 40.51 -8.42 -2.34
CA ILE A 133 39.81 -7.13 -2.37
C ILE A 133 39.10 -6.94 -3.70
N TYR A 134 39.75 -7.25 -4.84
CA TYR A 134 39.07 -7.20 -6.15
C TYR A 134 37.87 -8.15 -6.22
N GLU A 135 38.03 -9.39 -5.74
CA GLU A 135 36.92 -10.36 -5.68
C GLU A 135 35.76 -9.86 -4.81
N ALA A 136 36.06 -9.26 -3.66
CA ALA A 136 35.05 -8.69 -2.77
C ALA A 136 34.34 -7.47 -3.38
N CYS A 137 35.07 -6.59 -4.07
CA CYS A 137 34.50 -5.43 -4.74
C CYS A 137 33.63 -5.83 -5.94
N GLY A 138 33.93 -6.95 -6.60
CA GLY A 138 33.09 -7.53 -7.66
C GLY A 138 31.66 -7.88 -7.22
N PHE A 139 31.40 -8.03 -5.92
CA PHE A 139 30.06 -8.29 -5.37
C PHE A 139 29.12 -7.06 -5.43
N GLN A 140 29.64 -5.86 -5.71
CA GLN A 140 28.85 -4.63 -5.85
C GLN A 140 27.82 -4.73 -7.00
N ASP A 141 28.15 -5.44 -8.09
CA ASP A 141 27.22 -5.68 -9.21
C ASP A 141 25.92 -6.38 -8.75
N ILE A 142 26.03 -7.36 -7.85
CA ILE A 142 24.85 -8.03 -7.27
C ILE A 142 24.02 -7.06 -6.41
N THR A 143 24.67 -6.15 -5.71
CA THR A 143 23.98 -5.14 -4.89
C THR A 143 23.23 -4.14 -5.77
N GLY A 144 23.86 -3.63 -6.83
CA GLY A 144 23.22 -2.77 -7.81
C GLY A 144 21.99 -3.44 -8.43
N GLN A 145 22.13 -4.68 -8.91
CA GLN A 145 21.01 -5.45 -9.47
C GLN A 145 19.86 -5.67 -8.47
N ARG A 146 20.17 -5.89 -7.19
CA ARG A 146 19.14 -6.03 -6.15
C ARG A 146 18.42 -4.71 -5.91
N ILE A 147 19.12 -3.58 -5.88
CA ILE A 147 18.51 -2.25 -5.75
C ILE A 147 17.61 -1.96 -6.96
N THR A 148 18.07 -2.26 -8.18
CA THR A 148 17.22 -2.11 -9.39
C THR A 148 15.92 -2.91 -9.29
N LYS A 149 15.94 -4.12 -8.70
CA LYS A 149 14.71 -4.89 -8.45
C LYS A 149 13.79 -4.23 -7.43
N VAL A 150 14.35 -3.59 -6.40
CA VAL A 150 13.57 -2.83 -5.41
C VAL A 150 12.91 -1.62 -6.07
N VAL A 151 13.66 -0.88 -6.91
CA VAL A 151 13.10 0.24 -7.70
C VAL A 151 11.95 -0.25 -8.59
N GLY A 152 12.11 -1.38 -9.27
CA GLY A 152 11.02 -1.99 -10.05
C GLY A 152 9.80 -2.38 -9.22
N ALA A 153 9.99 -2.81 -7.96
CA ALA A 153 8.88 -3.08 -7.05
C ALA A 153 8.17 -1.79 -6.61
N LEU A 154 8.90 -0.70 -6.36
CA LEU A 154 8.33 0.61 -6.06
C LEU A 154 7.49 1.14 -7.23
N GLN A 155 7.95 0.96 -8.47
CA GLN A 155 7.17 1.30 -9.67
C GLN A 155 5.85 0.52 -9.74
N HIS A 156 5.86 -0.77 -9.42
CA HIS A 156 4.61 -1.54 -9.35
C HIS A 156 3.69 -1.07 -8.21
N ILE A 157 4.24 -0.59 -7.08
CA ILE A 157 3.44 0.05 -6.03
C ILE A 157 2.82 1.35 -6.54
N GLU A 158 3.59 2.17 -7.27
CA GLU A 158 3.11 3.41 -7.91
C GLU A 158 1.89 3.14 -8.81
N GLU A 159 1.94 2.10 -9.65
CA GLU A 159 0.80 1.70 -10.50
C GLU A 159 -0.46 1.37 -9.68
N LYS A 160 -0.31 0.75 -8.50
CA LYS A 160 -1.45 0.44 -7.62
C LYS A 160 -1.99 1.67 -6.92
N VAL A 161 -1.10 2.56 -6.49
CA VAL A 161 -1.46 3.87 -5.92
C VAL A 161 -2.23 4.69 -6.95
N ASP A 162 -1.80 4.68 -8.22
CA ASP A 162 -2.51 5.31 -9.33
C ASP A 162 -3.89 4.73 -9.56
N ALA A 163 -4.03 3.41 -9.49
CA ALA A 163 -5.34 2.77 -9.58
C ALA A 163 -6.27 3.20 -8.44
N LEU A 164 -5.75 3.35 -7.21
CA LEU A 164 -6.53 3.85 -6.06
C LEU A 164 -6.95 5.30 -6.26
N LEU A 165 -6.04 6.17 -6.72
CA LEU A 165 -6.34 7.57 -7.01
C LEU A 165 -7.42 7.71 -8.09
N ASN A 166 -7.33 6.89 -9.15
CA ASN A 166 -8.34 6.90 -10.21
C ASN A 166 -9.70 6.38 -9.74
N ALA A 167 -9.74 5.42 -8.81
CA ALA A 167 -10.97 4.82 -8.33
C ALA A 167 -11.65 5.61 -7.20
N PHE A 168 -10.88 6.31 -6.36
CA PHE A 168 -11.35 6.93 -5.11
C PHE A 168 -10.93 8.41 -4.97
N GLY A 169 -10.55 9.07 -6.06
CA GLY A 169 -10.00 10.44 -6.03
C GLY A 169 -10.91 11.47 -5.36
N ASP A 170 -12.23 11.36 -5.55
CA ASP A 170 -13.21 12.26 -4.92
C ASP A 170 -13.25 12.09 -3.40
N GLU A 171 -13.24 10.86 -2.90
CA GLU A 171 -13.20 10.57 -1.47
C GLU A 171 -11.87 10.99 -0.84
N ILE A 172 -10.76 10.76 -1.54
CA ILE A 172 -9.42 11.20 -1.11
C ILE A 172 -9.36 12.72 -1.01
N ALA A 173 -9.86 13.45 -2.02
CA ALA A 173 -9.90 14.92 -2.00
C ALA A 173 -10.78 15.47 -0.86
N LYS A 174 -11.96 14.86 -0.62
CA LYS A 174 -12.83 15.22 0.50
C LYS A 174 -12.14 14.98 1.84
N TYR A 175 -11.49 13.82 1.99
CA TYR A 175 -10.78 13.47 3.22
C TYR A 175 -9.62 14.44 3.48
N LYS A 176 -8.85 14.81 2.45
CA LYS A 176 -7.77 15.81 2.51
C LYS A 176 -8.27 17.20 2.91
N ALA A 177 -9.40 17.64 2.35
CA ALA A 177 -9.99 18.93 2.72
C ALA A 177 -10.49 18.95 4.17
N ALA A 178 -11.06 17.84 4.66
CA ALA A 178 -11.53 17.71 6.03
C ALA A 178 -10.40 17.50 7.05
N ASN A 179 -9.29 16.91 6.60
CA ASN A 179 -8.12 16.59 7.42
C ASN A 179 -6.88 17.17 6.74
N PRO A 180 -6.70 18.50 6.74
CA PRO A 180 -5.49 19.11 6.21
C PRO A 180 -4.27 18.58 6.98
N LYS A 181 -3.15 18.38 6.27
CA LYS A 181 -1.85 18.10 6.91
C LYS A 181 -1.60 19.20 7.94
N MET A 182 -1.36 18.84 9.20
CA MET A 182 -0.57 19.71 10.07
C MET A 182 0.81 19.71 9.45
N GLU A 183 1.28 20.86 8.96
CA GLU A 183 2.71 21.03 8.71
C GLU A 183 3.42 20.62 9.99
N GLU A 184 4.37 19.69 9.88
CA GLU A 184 5.30 19.44 10.97
C GLU A 184 5.86 20.80 11.36
N ALA A 185 5.52 21.28 12.57
CA ALA A 185 6.09 22.50 13.08
C ALA A 185 7.61 22.37 12.94
N PRO A 186 8.33 23.43 12.54
CA PRO A 186 9.78 23.37 12.49
C PRO A 186 10.24 22.80 13.82
N VAL A 187 10.88 21.63 13.78
CA VAL A 187 11.36 20.94 14.97
C VAL A 187 12.30 21.93 15.64
N GLU A 188 11.83 22.58 16.72
CA GLU A 188 12.67 23.42 17.57
C GLU A 188 13.82 22.54 18.02
N GLU A 189 15.01 22.80 17.48
CA GLU A 189 16.35 22.29 17.83
C GLU A 189 16.34 21.26 18.98
N ALA A 190 15.75 20.09 18.74
CA ALA A 190 15.92 18.95 19.62
C ALA A 190 17.27 18.37 19.23
N ILE A 191 18.09 18.06 20.24
CA ILE A 191 19.38 17.41 20.05
C ILE A 191 19.13 16.19 19.14
N PRO A 192 19.73 16.14 17.93
CA PRO A 192 19.40 15.11 16.95
C PRO A 192 19.66 13.74 17.56
N ALA A 193 18.70 12.83 17.44
CA ALA A 193 18.94 11.44 17.80
C ALA A 193 19.97 10.83 16.83
N ASP A 194 20.64 9.73 17.20
CA ASP A 194 21.62 9.09 16.30
C ASP A 194 21.01 8.70 14.93
N GLU A 195 19.70 8.44 14.85
CA GLU A 195 18.98 8.24 13.59
C GLU A 195 18.89 9.51 12.73
N ASP A 196 18.78 10.69 13.35
CA ASP A 196 18.76 11.99 12.65
C ASP A 196 20.14 12.37 12.10
N LEU A 197 21.20 11.77 12.63
CA LEU A 197 22.58 11.96 12.16
C LEU A 197 22.96 11.04 10.98
N LEU A 198 22.10 10.06 10.65
CA LEU A 198 22.30 9.15 9.53
C LEU A 198 21.74 9.77 8.24
N HIS A 199 22.34 10.88 7.81
CA HIS A 199 22.12 11.35 6.45
C HIS A 199 22.74 10.36 5.47
N GLY A 200 21.93 9.90 4.51
CA GLY A 200 22.41 9.14 3.36
C GLY A 200 23.40 9.96 2.50
N PRO A 201 24.01 9.33 1.48
CA PRO A 201 24.92 10.04 0.58
C PRO A 201 24.25 11.30 0.01
N GLN A 202 24.80 12.47 0.30
CA GLN A 202 24.23 13.73 -0.19
C GLN A 202 24.29 13.78 -1.72
N LYS A 203 23.15 14.11 -2.36
CA LYS A 203 23.12 14.44 -3.79
C LYS A 203 24.11 15.57 -4.07
N LYS A 204 24.87 15.49 -5.17
CA LYS A 204 25.90 16.50 -5.56
C LYS A 204 25.37 17.94 -5.62
N GLU A 205 24.08 18.12 -5.87
CA GLU A 205 23.39 19.41 -5.96
C GLU A 205 22.99 19.99 -4.59
N ALA A 206 22.84 19.13 -3.57
CA ALA A 206 22.55 19.51 -2.19
C ALA A 206 23.80 19.51 -1.30
N ALA A 207 24.90 18.94 -1.79
CA ALA A 207 26.20 19.00 -1.14
C ALA A 207 26.72 20.44 -1.14
N MET A 208 27.09 20.95 0.03
CA MET A 208 27.77 22.25 0.12
C MET A 208 29.05 22.20 -0.71
N SER A 209 29.26 23.19 -1.58
CA SER A 209 30.50 23.26 -2.33
C SER A 209 31.67 23.57 -1.40
N GLN A 210 32.90 23.19 -1.79
CA GLN A 210 34.09 23.55 -1.02
C GLN A 210 34.19 25.07 -0.80
N ALA A 211 33.73 25.87 -1.77
CA ALA A 211 33.68 27.32 -1.65
C ALA A 211 32.67 27.79 -0.58
N ASP A 212 31.53 27.10 -0.44
CA ASP A 212 30.53 27.40 0.59
C ASP A 212 31.06 27.00 1.98
N ILE A 213 31.77 25.88 2.07
CA ILE A 213 32.43 25.43 3.30
C ILE A 213 33.49 26.45 3.72
N ASP A 214 34.34 26.88 2.79
CA ASP A 214 35.40 27.85 3.06
C ASP A 214 34.80 29.23 3.45
N ALA A 215 33.70 29.65 2.83
CA ALA A 215 32.99 30.88 3.19
C ALA A 215 32.36 30.79 4.59
N LEU A 216 31.79 29.64 4.94
CA LEU A 216 31.20 29.39 6.25
C LEU A 216 32.28 29.35 7.35
N LEU A 217 33.41 28.67 7.10
CA LEU A 217 34.55 28.62 8.03
C LEU A 217 35.19 30.00 8.23
N ASN A 218 35.33 30.80 7.18
CA ASN A 218 35.83 32.18 7.29
C ASN A 218 34.85 33.13 8.00
N SER A 219 33.59 32.73 8.22
CA SER A 219 32.61 33.53 8.96
C SER A 219 32.67 33.34 10.48
N PHE A 220 33.46 32.36 10.94
CA PHE A 220 33.71 32.10 12.37
C PHE A 220 34.99 32.77 12.91
N ASP A 221 35.81 33.37 12.04
CA ASP A 221 36.96 34.22 12.40
C ASP A 221 36.58 35.72 12.37
#